data_AF-M0F069-F1
#
_entry.id   AF-M0F069-F1
#
_cell.length_a   1.000
_cell.length_b   1.000
_cell.length_c   1.000
_cell.angle_alpha   90.00
_cell.angle_beta   90.00
_cell.angle_gamma   90.00
#
_symmetry.space_group_name_H-M   'P 1'
#
loop_
_entity.id
_entity.type
_entity.pdbx_description
1 polymer ?
#
loop_
_entity_poly.entity_id
_entity_poly.type
_entity_poly.pdbx_seq_one_letter_code
_entity_poly.pdbx_strand_id
1 'polypeptide(L)'
;MSGESPDDRADEESTDPRPATDGGSAAGEGPETDSRPMPSEQPGPRERDHPEGRRNLEGIRIDPVVEAEHESRRAVISALVEDEPGVLARVSGLVSRRQFNIESLTVGPTTVDGHSRITMVVEETDPGIDQIEKQMAKLKPVISVGEVAGDAVTSELVLLKVEADDPAAVHAVSEMYDGKTVDAGPETITVELTGDKTDVDSAIGAFERFGIVEIARTGPTALARGNTPTAPGEKPGTAGEPTTHDD
;
A
#
# COMPACT_ATOMS: atom_id res chain seq x y z
N MET A 1 2.66 -73.73 23.41
CA MET A 1 3.88 -74.55 23.45
C MET A 1 4.99 -73.67 22.93
N SER A 2 5.73 -73.05 23.85
CA SER A 2 7.03 -73.57 24.35
C SER A 2 8.09 -73.19 23.32
N GLY A 3 8.94 -72.20 23.59
CA GLY A 3 10.07 -72.32 24.53
C GLY A 3 11.24 -72.90 23.72
N GLU A 4 12.50 -72.53 23.87
CA GLU A 4 13.22 -71.69 24.81
C GLU A 4 14.63 -71.49 24.19
N SER A 5 15.38 -70.58 24.80
CA SER A 5 16.77 -70.11 24.61
C SER A 5 17.86 -71.23 24.64
N PRO A 6 19.19 -71.00 24.87
CA PRO A 6 20.00 -69.77 25.05
C PRO A 6 21.46 -69.83 24.48
N ASP A 7 22.26 -68.85 24.95
CA ASP A 7 23.72 -68.77 25.15
C ASP A 7 24.60 -68.16 24.06
N ASP A 8 25.67 -67.42 24.36
CA ASP A 8 26.11 -66.51 25.44
C ASP A 8 27.47 -65.97 24.93
N ARG A 9 27.75 -64.67 25.11
CA ARG A 9 29.08 -63.99 25.27
C ARG A 9 30.31 -64.32 24.36
N ALA A 10 31.23 -63.42 24.01
CA ALA A 10 31.52 -62.03 24.36
C ALA A 10 32.57 -61.44 23.37
N ASP A 11 32.79 -60.11 23.49
CA ASP A 11 33.96 -59.30 23.10
C ASP A 11 34.20 -59.11 21.58
N GLU A 12 34.51 -57.92 21.03
CA GLU A 12 35.31 -56.82 21.53
C GLU A 12 35.01 -55.52 20.73
N GLU A 13 35.16 -54.39 21.40
CA GLU A 13 34.80 -53.03 21.00
C GLU A 13 35.94 -52.34 20.20
N SER A 14 35.59 -51.57 19.16
CA SER A 14 36.42 -50.47 18.66
C SER A 14 35.55 -49.46 17.90
N THR A 15 35.08 -48.47 18.65
CA THR A 15 34.42 -47.26 18.17
C THR A 15 35.46 -46.20 17.79
N ASP A 16 35.28 -45.53 16.65
CA ASP A 16 35.87 -44.21 16.41
C ASP A 16 34.80 -43.24 15.85
N PRO A 17 34.23 -42.36 16.70
CA PRO A 17 33.27 -41.34 16.30
C PRO A 17 33.96 -40.02 15.92
N ARG A 18 33.36 -39.34 14.92
CA ARG A 18 33.80 -38.07 14.31
C ARG A 18 33.78 -36.88 15.32
N PRO A 19 34.49 -35.78 15.00
CA PRO A 19 35.36 -35.08 15.93
C PRO A 19 34.67 -34.07 16.86
N ALA A 20 35.35 -33.87 17.98
CA ALA A 20 35.04 -32.98 19.08
C ALA A 20 34.88 -31.50 18.66
N THR A 21 33.76 -30.90 19.06
CA THR A 21 33.71 -29.50 19.45
C THR A 21 33.92 -29.44 20.96
N ASP A 22 35.00 -28.81 21.39
CA ASP A 22 35.37 -28.58 22.80
C ASP A 22 34.24 -27.89 23.57
N GLY A 23 33.34 -28.70 24.13
CA GLY A 23 32.47 -28.32 25.24
C GLY A 23 33.31 -28.35 26.51
N GLY A 24 34.04 -27.26 26.74
CA GLY A 24 34.84 -27.03 27.93
C GLY A 24 34.04 -27.33 29.19
N SER A 25 34.64 -28.19 30.01
CA SER A 25 34.23 -28.61 31.33
C SER A 25 33.67 -27.48 32.18
N ALA A 26 32.51 -27.71 32.80
CA ALA A 26 32.03 -26.99 33.96
C ALA A 26 32.96 -27.26 35.15
N ALA A 27 34.13 -26.63 35.14
CA ALA A 27 34.86 -26.32 36.36
C ALA A 27 34.21 -25.05 36.93
N GLY A 28 33.72 -25.12 38.16
CA GLY A 28 33.00 -24.02 38.80
C GLY A 28 33.77 -22.71 38.75
N GLU A 29 33.26 -21.76 37.98
CA GLU A 29 33.47 -20.35 38.27
C GLU A 29 32.54 -20.01 39.43
N GLY A 30 33.13 -19.52 40.52
CA GLY A 30 32.40 -19.01 41.67
C GLY A 30 31.44 -17.88 41.27
N PRO A 31 30.68 -17.31 42.23
CA PRO A 31 29.75 -16.23 41.92
C PRO A 31 30.53 -15.15 41.16
N GLU A 32 30.08 -14.82 39.94
CA GLU A 32 30.59 -13.68 39.19
C GLU A 32 30.63 -12.51 40.17
N THR A 33 31.83 -12.08 40.53
CA THR A 33 32.01 -10.95 41.42
C THR A 33 31.41 -9.77 40.68
N ASP A 34 30.24 -9.32 41.16
CA ASP A 34 29.55 -8.12 40.72
C ASP A 34 30.55 -6.97 40.68
N SER A 35 31.14 -6.76 39.50
CA SER A 35 32.24 -5.82 39.28
C SER A 35 31.69 -4.41 39.12
N ARG A 36 30.66 -4.07 39.92
CA ARG A 36 30.21 -2.70 40.05
C ARG A 36 31.29 -1.97 40.85
N PRO A 37 31.87 -0.89 40.31
CA PRO A 37 32.91 -0.15 40.99
C PRO A 37 32.41 0.27 42.38
N MET A 38 33.28 0.13 43.37
CA MET A 38 32.95 0.53 44.74
C MET A 38 32.51 2.00 44.74
N PRO A 39 31.68 2.46 45.71
CA PRO A 39 31.23 3.85 45.76
C PRO A 39 32.37 4.88 45.74
N SER A 40 33.57 4.49 46.19
CA SER A 40 34.81 5.28 46.15
C SER A 40 35.51 5.32 44.78
N GLU A 41 35.18 4.41 43.87
CA GLU A 41 35.74 4.27 42.52
C GLU A 41 34.81 4.84 41.43
N GLN A 42 33.64 5.36 41.81
CA GLN A 42 32.76 6.07 40.89
C GLN A 42 33.35 7.45 40.57
N PRO A 43 33.32 7.90 39.31
CA PRO A 43 33.76 9.23 38.93
C PRO A 43 33.05 10.29 39.79
N GLY A 44 33.83 11.29 40.23
CA GLY A 44 33.29 12.40 40.99
C GLY A 44 32.19 13.12 40.20
N PRO A 45 31.32 13.94 40.84
CA PRO A 45 30.19 14.59 40.17
C PRO A 45 30.52 15.36 38.88
N ARG A 46 31.78 15.81 38.74
CA ARG A 46 32.28 16.55 37.57
C ARG A 46 32.92 15.65 36.49
N GLU A 47 33.22 14.40 36.80
CA GLU A 47 33.89 13.43 35.92
C GLU A 47 32.91 12.40 35.34
N ARG A 48 31.63 12.52 35.68
CA ARG A 48 30.57 11.69 35.09
C ARG A 48 30.21 12.23 33.71
N ASP A 49 30.16 11.35 32.72
CA ASP A 49 29.66 11.66 31.38
C ASP A 49 28.27 12.31 31.48
N HIS A 50 28.20 13.58 31.07
CA HIS A 50 26.94 14.28 30.92
C HIS A 50 26.40 14.00 29.51
N PRO A 51 25.21 13.41 29.38
CA PRO A 51 24.59 13.23 28.07
C PRO A 51 24.26 14.62 27.49
N GLU A 52 24.80 14.92 26.32
CA GLU A 52 24.54 16.15 25.57
C GLU A 52 23.18 16.06 24.85
N GLY A 53 22.41 17.17 24.82
CA GLY A 53 21.12 17.24 24.13
C GLY A 53 20.17 18.30 24.68
N ARG A 54 19.26 18.80 23.85
CA ARG A 54 18.21 19.75 24.30
C ARG A 54 17.15 19.00 25.10
N ARG A 55 16.77 19.57 26.25
CA ARG A 55 15.59 19.17 27.02
C ARG A 55 14.46 20.14 26.74
N ASN A 56 13.23 19.65 26.67
CA ASN A 56 12.06 20.52 26.67
C ASN A 56 11.83 21.13 28.07
N LEU A 57 10.83 22.01 28.19
CA LEU A 57 10.48 22.69 29.45
C LEU A 57 10.03 21.74 30.58
N GLU A 58 9.70 20.49 30.23
CA GLU A 58 9.29 19.43 31.16
C GLU A 58 10.47 18.49 31.52
N GLY A 59 11.68 18.79 31.04
CA GLY A 59 12.89 18.02 31.36
C GLY A 59 13.00 16.68 30.61
N ILE A 60 12.14 16.42 29.64
CA ILE A 60 12.15 15.22 28.81
C ILE A 60 13.27 15.35 27.76
N ARG A 61 14.00 14.26 27.52
CA ARG A 61 15.02 14.18 26.48
C ARG A 61 14.33 14.19 25.11
N ILE A 62 14.74 15.09 24.22
CA ILE A 62 14.37 15.00 22.82
C ILE A 62 15.47 14.19 22.15
N ASP A 63 15.20 12.92 21.84
CA ASP A 63 16.12 12.15 21.00
C ASP A 63 16.09 12.79 19.60
N PRO A 64 17.24 13.19 19.02
CA PRO A 64 17.30 13.86 17.73
C PRO A 64 17.01 12.92 16.54
N VAL A 65 16.52 11.71 16.79
CA VAL A 65 16.13 10.79 15.74
C VAL A 65 14.76 11.22 15.19
N VAL A 66 14.84 12.15 14.25
CA VAL A 66 14.06 12.12 13.00
C VAL A 66 12.58 12.51 13.16
N GLU A 67 12.32 13.82 13.25
CA GLU A 67 11.28 14.37 12.36
C GLU A 67 11.81 14.17 10.93
N ALA A 68 11.68 12.95 10.39
CA ALA A 68 11.72 12.81 8.95
C ALA A 68 10.48 13.55 8.50
N GLU A 69 10.68 14.73 7.91
CA GLU A 69 9.71 15.23 6.95
C GLU A 69 9.65 14.17 5.86
N HIS A 70 8.77 13.19 6.04
CA HIS A 70 8.49 12.20 5.03
C HIS A 70 7.91 12.98 3.86
N GLU A 71 8.58 12.95 2.71
CA GLU A 71 8.05 13.58 1.51
C GLU A 71 6.73 12.88 1.14
N SER A 72 5.71 13.68 0.82
CA SER A 72 4.46 13.13 0.29
C SER A 72 4.72 12.58 -1.11
N ARG A 73 4.08 11.45 -1.42
CA ARG A 73 4.06 10.87 -2.76
C ARG A 73 2.65 10.51 -3.15
N ARG A 74 2.44 10.46 -4.46
CA ARG A 74 1.18 9.98 -5.04
C ARG A 74 1.15 8.45 -4.98
N ALA A 75 0.08 7.89 -4.43
CA ALA A 75 -0.14 6.44 -4.33
C ALA A 75 -1.55 6.08 -4.80
N VAL A 76 -1.67 4.90 -5.40
CA VAL A 76 -2.95 4.33 -5.82
C VAL A 76 -3.28 3.18 -4.90
N ILE A 77 -4.38 3.29 -4.17
CA ILE A 77 -4.87 2.26 -3.26
C ILE A 77 -6.06 1.58 -3.92
N SER A 78 -6.03 0.25 -3.99
CA SER A 78 -7.19 -0.55 -4.40
C SER A 78 -7.75 -1.30 -3.20
N ALA A 79 -9.07 -1.24 -3.03
CA ALA A 79 -9.78 -2.02 -2.04
C ALA A 79 -10.92 -2.81 -2.68
N LEU A 80 -10.97 -4.10 -2.39
CA LEU A 80 -12.14 -4.94 -2.68
C LEU A 80 -13.09 -4.86 -1.50
N VAL A 81 -14.35 -4.57 -1.76
CA VAL A 81 -15.37 -4.35 -0.74
C VAL A 81 -16.66 -5.10 -1.07
N GLU A 82 -17.45 -5.41 -0.04
CA GLU A 82 -18.83 -5.85 -0.22
C GLU A 82 -19.66 -4.74 -0.88
N ASP A 83 -20.51 -5.11 -1.85
CA ASP A 83 -21.40 -4.19 -2.55
C ASP A 83 -22.70 -4.00 -1.78
N GLU A 84 -22.59 -3.40 -0.60
CA GLU A 84 -23.73 -3.12 0.29
C GLU A 84 -24.00 -1.61 0.43
N PRO A 85 -25.27 -1.21 0.66
CA PRO A 85 -25.61 0.17 0.98
C PRO A 85 -24.78 0.71 2.17
N GLY A 86 -24.15 1.86 1.96
CA GLY A 86 -23.40 2.57 3.00
C GLY A 86 -21.91 2.23 3.08
N VAL A 87 -21.39 1.31 2.26
CA VAL A 87 -19.94 1.04 2.19
C VAL A 87 -19.14 2.28 1.77
N LEU A 88 -19.58 2.96 0.70
CA LEU A 88 -18.97 4.23 0.27
C LEU A 88 -18.98 5.30 1.37
N ALA A 89 -20.08 5.41 2.12
CA ALA A 89 -20.19 6.39 3.21
C ALA A 89 -19.23 6.08 4.37
N ARG A 90 -18.94 4.80 4.64
CA ARG A 90 -17.94 4.40 5.63
C ARG A 90 -16.52 4.73 5.17
N VAL A 91 -16.21 4.45 3.91
CA VAL A 91 -14.89 4.74 3.32
C VAL A 91 -14.65 6.25 3.27
N SER A 92 -15.58 7.04 2.72
CA SER A 92 -15.46 8.50 2.71
C SER A 92 -15.43 9.11 4.12
N GLY A 93 -16.16 8.50 5.06
CA GLY A 93 -16.14 8.85 6.48
C GLY A 93 -14.79 8.58 7.16
N LEU A 94 -14.04 7.57 6.72
CA LEU A 94 -12.68 7.29 7.20
C LEU A 94 -11.72 8.39 6.75
N VAL A 95 -11.79 8.71 5.46
CA VAL A 95 -10.94 9.71 4.81
C VAL A 95 -11.13 11.08 5.43
N SER A 96 -12.38 11.54 5.50
CA SER A 96 -12.73 12.88 5.99
C SER A 96 -12.32 13.11 7.45
N ARG A 97 -12.45 12.10 8.32
CA ARG A 97 -12.07 12.21 9.74
C ARG A 97 -10.58 12.33 9.97
N ARG A 98 -9.78 11.71 9.10
CA ARG A 98 -8.32 11.71 9.19
C ARG A 98 -7.66 12.78 8.33
N GLN A 99 -8.47 13.51 7.55
CA GLN A 99 -8.02 14.60 6.69
C GLN A 99 -6.97 14.17 5.66
N PHE A 100 -7.08 12.94 5.15
CA PHE A 100 -6.20 12.48 4.09
C PHE A 100 -6.43 13.29 2.81
N ASN A 101 -5.35 13.60 2.11
CA ASN A 101 -5.42 14.31 0.84
C ASN A 101 -5.75 13.34 -0.31
N ILE A 102 -7.02 13.27 -0.69
CA ILE A 102 -7.50 12.46 -1.81
C ILE A 102 -7.58 13.30 -3.07
N GLU A 103 -6.89 12.84 -4.11
CA GLU A 103 -7.05 13.37 -5.48
C GLU A 103 -8.32 12.82 -6.14
N SER A 104 -8.59 11.52 -5.99
CA SER A 104 -9.76 10.88 -6.58
C SER A 104 -10.19 9.60 -5.86
N LEU A 105 -11.47 9.26 -5.99
CA LEU A 105 -12.04 8.00 -5.50
C LEU A 105 -13.06 7.52 -6.53
N THR A 106 -12.84 6.31 -7.04
CA THR A 106 -13.72 5.63 -7.98
C THR A 106 -14.21 4.33 -7.38
N VAL A 107 -15.40 3.90 -7.79
CA VAL A 107 -16.03 2.66 -7.35
C VAL A 107 -16.77 2.02 -8.50
N GLY A 108 -16.64 0.71 -8.64
CA GLY A 108 -17.39 -0.06 -9.62
C GLY A 108 -17.55 -1.52 -9.22
N PRO A 109 -18.57 -2.22 -9.75
CA PRO A 109 -18.74 -3.65 -9.51
C PRO A 109 -17.58 -4.44 -10.10
N THR A 110 -17.33 -5.62 -9.54
CA THR A 110 -16.33 -6.57 -10.05
C THR A 110 -17.00 -7.71 -10.83
N THR A 111 -16.20 -8.70 -11.24
CA THR A 111 -16.71 -9.93 -11.88
C THR A 111 -17.42 -10.86 -10.89
N VAL A 112 -17.29 -10.61 -9.58
CA VAL A 112 -18.00 -11.36 -8.54
C VAL A 112 -19.18 -10.54 -8.05
N ASP A 113 -20.36 -11.12 -8.21
CA ASP A 113 -21.62 -10.52 -7.75
C ASP A 113 -21.56 -10.21 -6.25
N GLY A 114 -21.98 -9.01 -5.89
CA GLY A 114 -21.93 -8.54 -4.50
C GLY A 114 -20.56 -8.02 -4.07
N HIS A 115 -19.57 -7.92 -4.96
CA HIS A 115 -18.30 -7.26 -4.69
C HIS A 115 -18.06 -6.06 -5.61
N SER A 116 -17.57 -4.98 -5.00
CA SER A 116 -17.18 -3.74 -5.68
C SER A 116 -15.70 -3.46 -5.44
N ARG A 117 -15.04 -2.82 -6.39
CA ARG A 117 -13.66 -2.33 -6.27
C ARG A 117 -13.69 -0.83 -6.10
N ILE A 118 -12.99 -0.36 -5.07
CA ILE A 118 -12.66 1.05 -4.88
C ILE A 118 -11.23 1.27 -5.34
N THR A 119 -11.02 2.27 -6.19
CA THR A 119 -9.68 2.77 -6.53
C THR A 119 -9.58 4.21 -6.02
N MET A 120 -8.56 4.47 -5.23
CA MET A 120 -8.37 5.74 -4.55
C MET A 120 -6.96 6.25 -4.81
N VAL A 121 -6.85 7.49 -5.26
CA VAL A 121 -5.55 8.14 -5.46
C VAL A 121 -5.36 9.16 -4.36
N VAL A 122 -4.25 9.03 -3.64
CA VAL A 122 -3.90 9.87 -2.48
C VAL A 122 -2.52 10.47 -2.66
N GLU A 123 -2.31 11.65 -2.10
CA GLU A 123 -0.99 12.28 -2.00
C GLU A 123 -0.62 12.40 -0.53
N GLU A 124 0.16 11.44 -0.04
CA GLU A 124 0.45 11.29 1.38
C GLU A 124 1.88 10.79 1.60
N THR A 125 2.37 10.93 2.83
CA THR A 125 3.64 10.34 3.25
C THR A 125 3.54 8.81 3.31
N ASP A 126 4.66 8.07 3.22
CA ASP A 126 4.64 6.60 3.37
C ASP A 126 3.91 6.14 4.64
N PRO A 127 4.15 6.73 5.83
CA PRO A 127 3.36 6.41 7.02
C PRO A 127 1.86 6.71 6.89
N GLY A 128 1.51 7.75 6.14
CA GLY A 128 0.12 8.13 5.85
C GLY A 128 -0.59 7.09 4.97
N ILE A 129 0.06 6.63 3.91
CA ILE A 129 -0.43 5.58 3.00
C ILE A 129 -0.64 4.27 3.79
N ASP A 130 0.38 3.84 4.52
CA ASP A 130 0.33 2.71 5.46
C ASP A 130 -0.86 2.82 6.43
N GLN A 131 -1.09 4.03 6.93
CA GLN A 131 -2.16 4.31 7.87
C GLN A 131 -3.52 4.21 7.20
N ILE A 132 -3.67 4.63 5.94
CA ILE A 132 -4.90 4.47 5.17
C ILE A 132 -5.23 2.99 5.00
N GLU A 133 -4.27 2.19 4.52
CA GLU A 133 -4.45 0.75 4.30
C GLU A 133 -4.89 0.04 5.58
N LYS A 134 -4.14 0.24 6.68
CA LYS A 134 -4.44 -0.36 8.00
C LYS A 134 -5.81 0.04 8.54
N GLN A 135 -6.37 1.15 8.10
CA GLN A 135 -7.67 1.65 8.59
C GLN A 135 -8.81 1.19 7.70
N MET A 136 -8.60 1.15 6.39
CA MET A 136 -9.53 0.50 5.48
C MET A 136 -9.68 -0.98 5.83
N ALA A 137 -8.58 -1.68 6.11
CA ALA A 137 -8.60 -3.10 6.50
C ALA A 137 -9.40 -3.39 7.79
N LYS A 138 -9.67 -2.38 8.63
CA LYS A 138 -10.48 -2.53 9.85
C LYS A 138 -11.98 -2.32 9.61
N LEU A 139 -12.36 -1.81 8.44
CA LEU A 139 -13.76 -1.64 8.10
C LEU A 139 -14.33 -3.01 7.76
N LYS A 140 -15.39 -3.41 8.48
CA LYS A 140 -16.09 -4.68 8.24
C LYS A 140 -16.39 -5.00 6.76
N PRO A 141 -16.87 -4.06 5.91
CA PRO A 141 -17.16 -4.37 4.50
C PRO A 141 -15.93 -4.45 3.59
N VAL A 142 -14.72 -4.16 4.08
CA VAL A 142 -13.50 -4.25 3.27
C VAL A 142 -12.98 -5.67 3.35
N ILE A 143 -12.86 -6.30 2.18
CA ILE A 143 -12.43 -7.67 2.01
C ILE A 143 -10.91 -7.72 1.86
N SER A 144 -10.37 -6.86 1.00
CA SER A 144 -8.94 -6.64 0.86
C SER A 144 -8.63 -5.20 0.51
N VAL A 145 -7.42 -4.74 0.87
CA VAL A 145 -6.93 -3.41 0.54
C VAL A 145 -5.41 -3.44 0.44
N GLY A 146 -4.86 -2.66 -0.49
CA GLY A 146 -3.44 -2.39 -0.57
C GLY A 146 -3.09 -1.39 -1.67
N GLU A 147 -1.88 -0.88 -1.62
CA GLU A 147 -1.27 -0.11 -2.69
C GLU A 147 -1.10 -0.96 -3.95
N VAL A 148 -1.51 -0.40 -5.09
CA VAL A 148 -1.30 -0.99 -6.41
C VAL A 148 0.14 -0.69 -6.85
N ALA A 149 0.82 -1.69 -7.41
CA ALA A 149 2.19 -1.54 -7.91
C ALA A 149 2.36 -0.34 -8.86
N GLY A 150 3.52 0.33 -8.80
CA GLY A 150 3.77 1.55 -9.58
C GLY A 150 3.76 1.38 -11.10
N ASP A 151 3.82 0.15 -11.62
CA ASP A 151 3.69 -0.17 -13.04
C ASP A 151 2.25 -0.52 -13.46
N ALA A 152 1.25 -0.31 -12.58
CA ALA A 152 -0.15 -0.59 -12.85
C ALA A 152 -0.66 0.08 -14.14
N VAL A 153 -1.66 -0.57 -14.75
CA VAL A 153 -2.44 0.07 -15.81
C VAL A 153 -3.44 0.99 -15.12
N THR A 154 -3.38 2.27 -15.45
CA THR A 154 -4.35 3.27 -14.97
C THR A 154 -5.02 3.94 -16.15
N SER A 155 -6.31 4.21 -16.03
CA SER A 155 -7.05 4.96 -17.04
C SER A 155 -8.26 5.66 -16.43
N GLU A 156 -8.58 6.85 -16.91
CA GLU A 156 -9.82 7.57 -16.59
C GLU A 156 -10.59 7.91 -17.86
N LEU A 157 -11.90 8.10 -17.73
CA LEU A 157 -12.77 8.60 -18.78
C LEU A 157 -13.15 10.05 -18.47
N VAL A 158 -13.12 10.89 -19.49
CA VAL A 158 -13.52 12.29 -19.40
C VAL A 158 -14.55 12.61 -20.47
N LEU A 159 -15.65 13.23 -20.07
CA LEU A 159 -16.56 13.92 -20.96
C LEU A 159 -16.24 15.42 -20.91
N LEU A 160 -15.90 15.98 -22.06
CA LEU A 160 -15.51 17.36 -22.22
C LEU A 160 -16.45 18.06 -23.19
N LYS A 161 -17.19 19.06 -22.70
CA LYS A 161 -18.08 19.88 -23.51
C LYS A 161 -17.39 21.20 -23.83
N VAL A 162 -17.32 21.55 -25.11
CA VAL A 162 -16.70 22.78 -25.62
C VAL A 162 -17.67 23.56 -26.52
N GLU A 163 -17.39 24.84 -26.73
CA GLU A 163 -18.14 25.66 -27.70
C GLU A 163 -17.90 25.17 -29.12
N ALA A 164 -18.94 25.24 -29.97
CA ALA A 164 -18.94 24.73 -31.33
C ALA A 164 -18.59 25.80 -32.38
N ASP A 165 -17.78 26.80 -32.04
CA ASP A 165 -17.41 27.89 -32.95
C ASP A 165 -16.65 27.39 -34.20
N ASP A 166 -15.80 26.37 -34.01
CA ASP A 166 -15.09 25.68 -35.09
C ASP A 166 -15.18 24.15 -34.90
N PRO A 167 -16.29 23.52 -35.34
CA PRO A 167 -16.51 22.08 -35.17
C PRO A 167 -15.45 21.22 -35.84
N ALA A 168 -14.89 21.69 -36.97
CA ALA A 168 -13.87 20.95 -37.70
C ALA A 168 -12.55 20.91 -36.93
N ALA A 169 -12.15 22.03 -36.31
CA ALA A 169 -10.97 22.08 -35.47
C ALA A 169 -11.15 21.26 -34.17
N VAL A 170 -12.32 21.34 -33.54
CA VAL A 170 -12.65 20.50 -32.37
C VAL A 170 -12.53 19.02 -32.71
N HIS A 171 -13.08 18.60 -33.86
CA HIS A 171 -12.98 17.23 -34.33
C HIS A 171 -11.53 16.81 -34.61
N ALA A 172 -10.75 17.65 -35.28
CA ALA A 172 -9.33 17.36 -35.54
C ALA A 172 -8.52 17.21 -34.25
N VAL A 173 -8.77 18.04 -33.23
CA VAL A 173 -8.13 17.89 -31.92
C VAL A 173 -8.59 16.63 -31.21
N SER A 174 -9.88 16.30 -31.29
CA SER A 174 -10.40 15.02 -30.79
C SER A 174 -9.65 13.83 -31.40
N GLU A 175 -9.48 13.78 -32.72
CA GLU A 175 -8.76 12.68 -33.38
C GLU A 175 -7.28 12.58 -32.97
N MET A 176 -6.60 13.70 -32.70
CA MET A 176 -5.20 13.68 -32.25
C MET A 176 -4.99 13.04 -30.88
N TYR A 177 -6.02 13.02 -30.03
CA TYR A 177 -6.00 12.42 -28.69
C TYR A 177 -6.81 11.12 -28.62
N ASP A 178 -7.07 10.48 -29.76
CA ASP A 178 -7.92 9.28 -29.87
C ASP A 178 -9.31 9.47 -29.21
N GLY A 179 -9.77 10.72 -29.14
CA GLY A 179 -11.04 11.11 -28.56
C GLY A 179 -12.21 10.88 -29.49
N LYS A 180 -13.37 10.63 -28.92
CA LYS A 180 -14.61 10.36 -29.64
C LYS A 180 -15.61 11.47 -29.44
N THR A 181 -16.06 12.11 -30.52
CA THR A 181 -17.21 13.01 -30.45
C THR A 181 -18.47 12.20 -30.16
N VAL A 182 -19.10 12.42 -29.00
CA VAL A 182 -20.30 11.71 -28.55
C VAL A 182 -21.59 12.52 -28.75
N ASP A 183 -21.47 13.85 -28.83
CA ASP A 183 -22.57 14.76 -29.13
C ASP A 183 -22.06 15.98 -29.91
N ALA A 184 -22.86 16.46 -30.85
CA ALA A 184 -22.54 17.64 -31.67
C ALA A 184 -23.81 18.45 -31.93
N GLY A 185 -23.96 19.55 -31.19
CA GLY A 185 -25.04 20.51 -31.34
C GLY A 185 -24.60 21.77 -32.09
N PRO A 186 -25.53 22.71 -32.32
CA PRO A 186 -25.22 23.98 -33.00
C PRO A 186 -24.33 24.91 -32.17
N GLU A 187 -24.35 24.79 -30.85
CA GLU A 187 -23.63 25.68 -29.92
C GLU A 187 -22.49 24.98 -29.17
N THR A 188 -22.58 23.65 -29.01
CA THR A 188 -21.60 22.88 -28.24
C THR A 188 -21.31 21.52 -28.85
N ILE A 189 -20.12 21.01 -28.56
CA ILE A 189 -19.67 19.67 -28.93
C ILE A 189 -19.19 18.97 -27.67
N THR A 190 -19.57 17.70 -27.48
CA THR A 190 -19.07 16.88 -26.37
C THR A 190 -18.14 15.80 -26.91
N VAL A 191 -16.94 15.74 -26.35
CA VAL A 191 -15.90 14.77 -26.66
C VAL A 191 -15.68 13.85 -25.46
N GLU A 192 -15.64 12.55 -25.71
CA GLU A 192 -15.19 11.52 -24.79
C GLU A 192 -13.68 11.29 -24.99
N LEU A 193 -12.92 11.40 -23.91
CA LEU A 193 -11.49 11.14 -23.87
C LEU A 193 -11.23 10.00 -22.89
N THR A 194 -10.23 9.17 -23.16
CA THR A 194 -9.81 8.09 -22.27
C THR A 194 -8.31 7.93 -22.35
N GLY A 195 -7.66 7.84 -21.19
CA GLY A 195 -6.20 7.73 -21.12
C GLY A 195 -5.72 7.70 -19.70
N ASP A 196 -4.40 7.70 -19.50
CA ASP A 196 -3.84 8.00 -18.18
C ASP A 196 -3.97 9.49 -17.86
N LYS A 197 -3.63 9.87 -16.62
CA LYS A 197 -3.75 11.26 -16.15
C LYS A 197 -2.98 12.24 -17.04
N THR A 198 -1.77 11.88 -17.48
CA THR A 198 -0.90 12.77 -18.25
C THR A 198 -1.46 13.01 -19.64
N ASP A 199 -1.95 11.96 -20.29
CA ASP A 199 -2.58 12.07 -21.61
C ASP A 199 -3.87 12.89 -21.55
N VAL A 200 -4.72 12.62 -20.55
CA VAL A 200 -5.99 13.31 -20.35
C VAL A 200 -5.78 14.79 -20.02
N ASP A 201 -4.87 15.12 -19.09
CA ASP A 201 -4.58 16.51 -18.74
C ASP A 201 -3.99 17.27 -19.94
N SER A 202 -3.18 16.61 -20.78
CA SER A 202 -2.65 17.18 -22.03
C SER A 202 -3.75 17.44 -23.07
N ALA A 203 -4.69 16.49 -23.22
CA ALA A 203 -5.83 16.65 -24.11
C ALA A 203 -6.71 17.83 -23.69
N ILE A 204 -7.07 17.91 -22.40
CA ILE A 204 -7.86 19.02 -21.84
C ILE A 204 -7.19 20.37 -22.14
N GLY A 205 -5.86 20.47 -21.93
CA GLY A 205 -5.09 21.67 -22.26
C GLY A 205 -5.19 22.07 -23.74
N ALA A 206 -5.21 21.11 -24.67
CA ALA A 206 -5.41 21.39 -26.09
C ALA A 206 -6.83 21.91 -26.41
N PHE A 207 -7.83 21.50 -25.62
CA PHE A 207 -9.22 21.92 -25.79
C PHE A 207 -9.55 23.27 -25.14
N GLU A 208 -8.71 23.80 -24.24
CA GLU A 208 -8.93 25.11 -23.58
C GLU A 208 -9.20 26.25 -24.59
N ARG A 209 -8.55 26.18 -25.76
CA ARG A 209 -8.70 27.17 -26.84
C ARG A 209 -10.09 27.25 -27.46
N PHE A 210 -10.93 26.23 -27.28
CA PHE A 210 -12.28 26.16 -27.86
C PHE A 210 -13.36 26.58 -26.86
N GLY A 211 -12.99 27.06 -25.66
CA GLY A 211 -13.94 27.40 -24.62
C GLY A 211 -14.57 26.15 -24.01
N ILE A 212 -13.97 25.65 -22.92
CA ILE A 212 -14.53 24.53 -22.16
C ILE A 212 -15.77 25.03 -21.40
N VAL A 213 -16.93 24.45 -21.72
CA VAL A 213 -18.22 24.74 -21.09
C VAL A 213 -18.39 23.90 -19.83
N GLU A 214 -18.08 22.62 -19.90
CA GLU A 214 -18.27 21.67 -18.81
C GLU A 214 -17.29 20.50 -18.92
N ILE A 215 -16.90 19.94 -17.77
CA ILE A 215 -16.06 18.75 -17.70
C ILE A 215 -16.62 17.79 -16.64
N ALA A 216 -16.65 16.50 -16.99
CA ALA A 216 -16.92 15.42 -16.06
C ALA A 216 -15.79 14.38 -16.17
N ARG A 217 -15.03 14.21 -15.08
CA ARG A 217 -13.96 13.20 -14.97
C ARG A 217 -14.42 12.06 -14.07
N THR A 218 -14.19 10.82 -14.47
CA THR A 218 -14.49 9.67 -13.60
C THR A 218 -13.51 9.53 -12.45
N GLY A 219 -12.29 10.07 -12.60
CA GLY A 219 -11.12 9.63 -11.84
C GLY A 219 -10.56 8.31 -12.40
N PRO A 220 -9.29 7.97 -12.08
CA PRO A 220 -8.65 6.77 -12.59
C PRO A 220 -9.23 5.50 -11.96
N THR A 221 -9.37 4.48 -12.80
CA THR A 221 -9.37 3.08 -12.37
C THR A 221 -7.95 2.52 -12.53
N ALA A 222 -7.63 1.47 -11.78
CA ALA A 222 -6.31 0.88 -11.80
C ALA A 222 -6.38 -0.65 -11.63
N LEU A 223 -5.55 -1.35 -12.40
CA LEU A 223 -5.31 -2.79 -12.27
C LEU A 223 -3.81 -3.07 -12.34
N ALA A 224 -3.34 -4.00 -11.52
CA ALA A 224 -1.96 -4.49 -11.61
C ALA A 224 -1.73 -5.21 -12.95
N ARG A 225 -0.50 -5.19 -13.46
CA ARG A 225 -0.16 -5.82 -14.74
C ARG A 225 0.02 -7.33 -14.61
N GLY A 226 -0.34 -8.03 -15.68
CA GLY A 226 -0.09 -9.46 -15.83
C GLY A 226 -0.88 -10.29 -14.82
N ASN A 227 -0.21 -11.23 -14.16
CA ASN A 227 -0.81 -12.14 -13.18
C ASN A 227 -0.73 -11.61 -11.73
N THR A 228 -0.23 -10.39 -11.55
CA THR A 228 -0.14 -9.77 -10.22
C THR A 228 -1.54 -9.40 -9.74
N PRO A 229 -1.96 -9.81 -8.55
CA PRO A 229 -3.21 -9.35 -7.95
C PRO A 229 -3.23 -7.83 -7.78
N THR A 230 -4.38 -7.19 -8.01
CA THR A 230 -4.49 -5.73 -7.85
C THR A 230 -4.56 -5.31 -6.39
N ALA A 231 -5.13 -6.15 -5.53
CA ALA A 231 -5.04 -6.03 -4.07
C ALA A 231 -4.48 -7.32 -3.45
N PRO A 232 -3.77 -7.25 -2.31
CA PRO A 232 -3.29 -8.44 -1.60
C PRO A 232 -4.44 -9.42 -1.28
N GLY A 233 -4.19 -10.73 -1.46
CA GLY A 233 -5.16 -11.78 -1.16
C GLY A 233 -6.23 -12.01 -2.24
N GLU A 234 -6.22 -11.24 -3.33
CA GLU A 234 -7.05 -11.51 -4.49
C GLU A 234 -6.44 -12.66 -5.32
N LYS A 235 -7.18 -13.75 -5.54
CA LYS A 235 -6.85 -14.71 -6.61
C LYS A 235 -7.45 -14.19 -7.90
N PRO A 236 -6.65 -13.81 -8.92
CA PRO A 236 -7.18 -13.41 -10.22
C PRO A 236 -8.11 -14.51 -10.72
N GLY A 237 -9.35 -14.16 -11.08
CA GLY A 237 -10.30 -15.12 -11.60
C GLY A 237 -9.68 -15.81 -12.81
N THR A 238 -9.48 -17.12 -12.73
CA THR A 238 -9.06 -17.90 -13.91
C THR A 238 -10.31 -18.05 -14.78
N ALA A 239 -10.16 -18.10 -16.11
CA ALA A 239 -11.30 -18.20 -17.03
C ALA A 239 -12.23 -19.37 -16.61
N GLY A 240 -13.37 -19.04 -15.98
CA GLY A 240 -14.36 -20.00 -15.49
C GLY A 240 -14.58 -20.05 -13.97
N GLU A 241 -13.77 -19.38 -13.15
CA GLU A 241 -13.92 -19.35 -11.68
C GLU A 241 -13.89 -17.91 -11.15
N PRO A 242 -14.85 -17.51 -10.29
CA PRO A 242 -14.87 -16.19 -9.65
C PRO A 242 -13.64 -15.97 -8.77
N THR A 243 -13.24 -14.71 -8.53
CA THR A 243 -12.17 -14.40 -7.58
C THR A 243 -12.56 -14.91 -6.18
N THR A 244 -11.78 -15.83 -5.63
CA THR A 244 -11.97 -16.36 -4.28
C THR A 244 -10.90 -15.81 -3.33
N HIS A 245 -11.28 -15.49 -2.10
CA HIS A 245 -10.33 -15.24 -1.01
C HIS A 245 -9.93 -16.54 -0.33
N ASP A 246 -8.64 -16.69 0.02
CA ASP A 246 -8.24 -17.67 1.03
C ASP A 246 -8.50 -17.05 2.42
N ASP A 247 -9.26 -17.77 3.26
CA ASP A 247 -9.49 -17.48 4.68
C ASP A 247 -8.18 -17.40 5.50
#